data_AF-A0A353VW68-F1
#
_entry.id   AF-A0A353VW68-F1
#
_cell.length_a   1.000
_cell.length_b   1.000
_cell.length_c   1.000
_cell.angle_alpha   90.00
_cell.angle_beta   90.00
_cell.angle_gamma   90.00
#
_symmetry.space_group_name_H-M   'P 1'
#
loop_
_entity.id
_entity.type
_entity.pdbx_description
1 polymer ?
#
loop_
_entity_poly.entity_id
_entity_poly.type
_entity_poly.pdbx_seq_one_letter_code
_entity_poly.pdbx_strand_id
1 'polypeptide(L)'
;KYKGRGVSACATCDGFFYRDTDVAVIGGGNTAVEEALYLSNIARKVTVIHRRNKFRAEKMLVERLLKKENVIIKWDHTLNEVIGNDSGVTGIEIKN
;
A
#
# COMPACT_ATOMS: atom_id res chain seq x y z
N LYS A 1 -16.88 5.99 1.32
CA LYS A 1 -17.69 4.78 1.04
C LYS A 1 -17.12 3.51 1.71
N TYR A 2 -15.82 3.22 1.59
CA TYR A 2 -15.22 1.96 2.08
C TYR A 2 -14.31 2.08 3.32
N LYS A 3 -14.37 3.20 4.07
CA LYS A 3 -13.60 3.35 5.33
C LYS A 3 -14.03 2.26 6.32
N GLY A 4 -13.06 1.53 6.89
CA GLY A 4 -13.33 0.39 7.78
C GLY A 4 -13.86 -0.87 7.07
N ARG A 5 -13.96 -0.85 5.73
CA ARG A 5 -14.38 -1.99 4.89
C ARG A 5 -13.40 -2.18 3.72
N GLY A 6 -12.10 -2.15 4.01
CA GLY A 6 -11.02 -2.25 3.02
C GLY A 6 -10.22 -0.97 2.77
N VAL A 7 -10.69 0.19 3.23
CA VAL A 7 -9.88 1.43 3.27
C VAL A 7 -9.52 1.76 4.72
N SER A 8 -8.22 1.82 5.00
CA SER A 8 -7.64 2.23 6.27
C SER A 8 -6.68 3.40 6.09
N ALA A 9 -6.42 4.11 7.18
CA ALA A 9 -5.42 5.18 7.27
C ALA A 9 -4.28 4.87 8.26
N CYS A 10 -4.27 3.67 8.85
CA CYS A 10 -3.26 3.24 9.82
C CYS A 10 -2.98 1.75 9.67
N ALA A 11 -1.81 1.42 9.10
CA ALA A 11 -1.44 0.02 8.87
C ALA A 11 -1.24 -0.75 10.18
N THR A 12 -0.70 -0.13 11.23
CA THR A 12 -0.47 -0.79 12.51
C THR A 12 -1.76 -1.02 13.31
N CYS A 13 -2.81 -0.24 13.03
CA CYS A 13 -4.11 -0.37 13.69
C CYS A 13 -4.94 -1.50 13.06
N ASP A 14 -5.04 -1.51 11.72
CA ASP A 14 -5.95 -2.40 11.00
C ASP A 14 -5.23 -3.52 10.22
N GLY A 15 -3.91 -3.44 10.05
CA GLY A 15 -3.16 -4.32 9.15
C GLY A 15 -3.31 -5.80 9.47
N PHE A 16 -3.46 -6.16 10.75
CA PHE A 16 -3.69 -7.53 11.17
C PHE A 16 -4.92 -8.17 10.50
N PHE A 17 -5.98 -7.41 10.24
CA PHE A 17 -7.19 -7.90 9.57
C PHE A 17 -6.97 -8.27 8.11
N TYR A 18 -5.88 -7.79 7.50
CA TYR A 18 -5.51 -8.04 6.10
C TYR A 18 -4.39 -9.08 5.95
N ARG A 19 -4.14 -9.88 7.00
CA ARG A 19 -3.17 -10.99 6.95
C ARG A 19 -3.47 -11.92 5.78
N ASP A 20 -2.42 -12.33 5.07
CA ASP A 20 -2.50 -13.23 3.91
C ASP A 20 -3.39 -12.73 2.75
N THR A 21 -3.72 -11.44 2.72
CA THR A 21 -4.43 -10.79 1.61
C THR A 21 -3.52 -9.87 0.81
N ASP A 22 -3.98 -9.45 -0.38
CA ASP A 22 -3.27 -8.46 -1.20
C ASP A 22 -3.71 -7.05 -0.80
N VAL A 23 -2.74 -6.18 -0.52
CA VAL A 23 -3.00 -4.81 -0.07
C VAL A 23 -2.27 -3.80 -0.96
N ALA A 24 -2.76 -2.57 -0.93
CA ALA A 24 -2.14 -1.44 -1.61
C ALA A 24 -1.86 -0.29 -0.63
N VAL A 25 -0.70 0.34 -0.77
CA VAL A 25 -0.30 1.52 0.01
C VAL A 25 -0.12 2.69 -0.96
N ILE A 26 -0.79 3.80 -0.68
CA ILE A 26 -0.71 5.00 -1.52
C ILE A 26 0.24 6.01 -0.87
N GLY A 27 1.33 6.35 -1.56
CA GLY A 27 2.27 7.36 -1.07
C GLY A 27 3.72 7.05 -1.37
N GLY A 28 4.62 7.80 -0.72
CA GLY A 28 6.06 7.61 -0.88
C GLY A 28 6.93 8.47 0.02
N GLY A 29 6.36 8.98 1.13
CA GLY A 29 7.13 9.53 2.25
C GLY A 29 7.43 8.45 3.28
N ASN A 30 8.12 8.81 4.37
CA ASN A 30 8.51 7.86 5.42
C ASN A 30 7.32 7.01 5.90
N THR A 31 6.20 7.64 6.27
CA THR A 31 4.99 6.92 6.73
C THR A 31 4.53 5.85 5.75
N ALA A 32 4.40 6.18 4.46
CA ALA A 32 3.94 5.20 3.46
C ALA A 32 4.93 4.02 3.32
N VAL A 33 6.23 4.29 3.37
CA VAL A 33 7.27 3.25 3.25
C VAL A 33 7.34 2.38 4.52
N GLU A 34 7.23 2.98 5.69
CA GLU A 34 7.19 2.26 6.98
C GLU A 34 5.95 1.38 7.10
N GLU A 35 4.79 1.90 6.71
CA GLU A 35 3.55 1.13 6.70
C GLU A 35 3.58 0.00 5.67
N ALA A 36 4.15 0.23 4.49
CA ALA A 36 4.36 -0.84 3.50
C ALA A 36 5.33 -1.90 4.02
N LEU A 37 6.40 -1.52 4.72
CA LEU A 37 7.33 -2.45 5.37
C LEU A 37 6.62 -3.26 6.46
N TYR A 38 5.79 -2.62 7.29
CA TYR A 38 4.99 -3.32 8.29
C TYR A 38 4.06 -4.34 7.63
N LEU A 39 3.26 -3.90 6.64
CA LEU A 39 2.33 -4.76 5.91
C LEU A 39 3.05 -5.89 5.17
N SER A 40 4.29 -5.69 4.70
CA SER A 40 5.06 -6.74 4.02
C SER A 40 5.35 -7.96 4.89
N ASN A 41 5.24 -7.85 6.23
CA ASN A 41 5.44 -8.97 7.15
C ASN A 41 4.14 -9.75 7.45
N ILE A 42 2.98 -9.26 6.99
CA ILE A 42 1.65 -9.82 7.34
C ILE A 42 0.76 -10.08 6.13
N ALA A 43 0.82 -9.23 5.11
CA ALA A 43 0.05 -9.37 3.90
C ALA A 43 0.75 -10.31 2.91
N ARG A 44 -0.03 -10.96 2.06
CA ARG A 44 0.49 -11.83 0.99
C ARG A 44 1.30 -11.03 -0.03
N LYS A 45 0.82 -9.84 -0.38
CA LYS A 45 1.45 -8.94 -1.35
C LYS A 45 1.13 -7.49 -1.01
N VAL A 46 2.12 -6.61 -1.12
CA VAL A 46 1.97 -5.17 -0.91
C VAL A 46 2.30 -4.44 -2.20
N THR A 47 1.33 -3.71 -2.75
CA THR A 47 1.57 -2.84 -3.92
C THR A 47 1.66 -1.38 -3.47
N VAL A 48 2.84 -0.77 -3.59
CA VAL A 48 3.04 0.64 -3.27
C VAL A 48 2.82 1.48 -4.52
N ILE A 49 1.86 2.39 -4.48
CA ILE A 49 1.52 3.27 -5.60
C ILE A 49 2.08 4.65 -5.31
N HIS A 50 2.98 5.10 -6.18
CA HIS A 50 3.66 6.37 -6.04
C HIS A 50 3.55 7.22 -7.29
N ARG A 51 3.21 8.50 -7.10
CA ARG A 51 2.94 9.48 -8.17
C ARG A 51 4.18 10.01 -8.91
N ARG A 52 5.37 9.46 -8.65
CA ARG A 52 6.66 9.88 -9.24
C ARG A 52 7.53 8.66 -9.45
N ASN A 53 8.67 8.86 -10.10
CA ASN A 53 9.70 7.84 -10.34
C ASN A 53 10.67 7.61 -9.16
N LYS A 54 10.49 8.29 -8.03
CA LYS A 54 11.30 8.11 -6.81
C LYS A 54 10.52 8.45 -5.55
N PHE A 55 10.79 7.72 -4.47
CA PHE A 55 10.26 8.06 -3.15
C PHE A 55 10.89 9.33 -2.57
N ARG A 56 10.15 10.01 -1.69
CA ARG A 56 10.63 11.08 -0.80
C ARG A 56 11.16 10.52 0.52
N ALA A 57 10.84 9.28 0.85
CA ALA A 57 11.27 8.62 2.08
C ALA A 57 12.81 8.52 2.18
N GLU A 58 13.29 8.33 3.40
CA GLU A 58 14.71 8.13 3.68
C GLU A 58 15.29 6.94 2.92
N LYS A 59 16.52 7.12 2.43
CA LYS A 59 17.19 6.13 1.57
C LYS A 59 17.25 4.74 2.21
N MET A 60 17.55 4.66 3.50
CA MET A 60 17.61 3.40 4.24
C MET A 60 16.26 2.67 4.27
N LEU A 61 15.15 3.40 4.44
CA LEU A 61 13.81 2.81 4.41
C LEU A 61 13.46 2.31 3.01
N VAL A 62 13.78 3.09 1.99
CA VAL A 62 13.57 2.69 0.59
C VAL A 62 14.36 1.43 0.26
N GLU A 63 15.64 1.37 0.63
CA GLU A 63 16.49 0.18 0.41
C GLU A 63 15.93 -1.06 1.12
N ARG A 64 15.41 -0.92 2.35
CA ARG A 64 14.74 -2.01 3.06
C ARG A 64 13.48 -2.47 2.33
N LEU A 65 12.66 -1.53 1.85
CA LEU A 65 11.42 -1.84 1.13
C LEU A 65 11.71 -2.56 -0.19
N LEU A 66 12.73 -2.12 -0.93
CA LEU A 66 13.13 -2.73 -2.22
C LEU A 66 13.70 -4.14 -2.07
N LYS A 67 14.13 -4.55 -0.87
CA LYS A 67 14.59 -5.91 -0.57
C LYS A 67 13.44 -6.88 -0.22
N LYS A 68 12.20 -6.40 -0.12
CA LYS A 68 11.04 -7.24 0.18
C LYS A 68 10.54 -7.94 -1.09
N GLU A 69 10.48 -9.27 -1.05
CA GLU A 69 10.09 -10.10 -2.20
C GLU A 69 8.60 -9.97 -2.54
N ASN A 70 7.76 -9.66 -1.55
CA ASN A 70 6.30 -9.51 -1.72
C ASN A 70 5.85 -8.05 -1.93
N VAL A 71 6.79 -7.12 -2.16
CA VAL A 71 6.48 -5.72 -2.43
C VAL A 71 6.66 -5.41 -3.91
N ILE A 72 5.63 -4.82 -4.52
CA ILE A 72 5.69 -4.29 -5.89
C ILE A 72 5.47 -2.79 -5.84
N ILE A 73 6.26 -2.03 -6.60
CA ILE A 73 6.09 -0.58 -6.70
C ILE A 73 5.53 -0.21 -8.07
N LYS A 74 4.47 0.59 -8.06
CA LYS A 74 3.90 1.25 -9.24
C LYS A 74 4.31 2.72 -9.21
N TRP A 75 5.37 3.04 -9.94
CA TRP A 75 5.89 4.39 -10.13
C TRP A 75 5.07 5.18 -11.12
N ASP A 76 5.04 6.50 -10.97
CA ASP A 76 4.31 7.42 -11.86
C ASP A 76 2.81 7.08 -11.97
N HIS A 77 2.21 6.55 -10.89
CA HIS A 77 0.78 6.27 -10.81
C HIS A 77 0.12 6.99 -9.63
N THR A 78 -1.15 7.35 -9.80
CA THR A 78 -2.03 7.84 -8.74
C THR A 78 -3.26 6.97 -8.61
N LEU A 79 -3.84 6.91 -7.41
CA LEU A 79 -5.15 6.29 -7.19
C LEU A 79 -6.22 7.10 -7.94
N ASN A 80 -6.97 6.46 -8.83
CA ASN A 80 -8.11 7.06 -9.50
C ASN A 80 -9.41 6.73 -8.77
N GLU A 81 -9.67 5.45 -8.51
CA GLU A 81 -10.92 5.00 -7.88
C GLU A 81 -10.68 3.80 -6.95
N VAL A 82 -11.47 3.72 -5.88
CA VAL A 82 -11.58 2.51 -5.03
C VAL A 82 -12.84 1.76 -5.42
N ILE A 83 -12.67 0.52 -5.89
CA ILE A 83 -13.74 -0.33 -6.39
C ILE A 83 -14.12 -1.35 -5.32
N GLY A 84 -15.42 -1.52 -5.07
CA GLY A 84 -15.91 -2.44 -4.04
C GLY A 84 -17.41 -2.67 -4.10
N ASN A 85 -17.86 -3.70 -3.42
CA ASN A 85 -19.27 -4.06 -3.27
C ASN A 85 -19.73 -3.81 -1.81
N ASP A 86 -20.88 -4.34 -1.42
CA ASP A 86 -21.44 -4.16 -0.07
C ASP A 86 -20.55 -4.76 1.03
N SER A 87 -19.79 -5.81 0.69
CA SER A 87 -18.85 -6.48 1.59
C SER A 87 -17.52 -5.75 1.74
N GLY A 88 -17.19 -4.80 0.86
CA GLY A 88 -15.98 -3.97 0.98
C GLY A 88 -15.21 -3.77 -0.31
N VAL A 89 -13.95 -3.37 -0.19
CA VAL A 89 -13.03 -3.16 -1.32
C VAL A 89 -12.72 -4.48 -2.01
N THR A 90 -12.77 -4.46 -3.35
CA THR A 90 -12.39 -5.59 -4.21
C THR A 90 -11.24 -5.24 -5.15
N GLY A 91 -10.96 -3.95 -5.33
CA GLY A 91 -9.87 -3.48 -6.16
C GLY A 91 -9.71 -1.97 -6.13
N ILE A 92 -8.73 -1.50 -6.87
CA ILE A 92 -8.47 -0.08 -7.10
C ILE A 92 -8.14 0.13 -8.58
N GLU A 93 -8.56 1.28 -9.10
CA GLU A 93 -8.10 1.77 -10.39
C GLU A 93 -6.99 2.79 -10.16
N ILE A 94 -5.91 2.66 -10.92
CA ILE A 94 -4.76 3.57 -10.90
C ILE A 94 -4.56 4.17 -12.29
N LYS A 95 -4.06 5.40 -12.34
CA LYS A 95 -3.76 6.12 -13.58
C LYS A 95 -2.37 6.73 -13.57
N ASN A 96 -1.80 6.87 -14.76
CA ASN A 96 -0.57 7.62 -15.03
C ASN A 96 -0.87 9.12 -15.17
#